data_AF-A0A966YBH1-F1
#
_entry.id   AF-A0A966YBH1-F1
#
_cell.length_a   1.000
_cell.length_b   1.000
_cell.length_c   1.000
_cell.angle_alpha   90.00
_cell.angle_beta   90.00
_cell.angle_gamma   90.00
#
_symmetry.space_group_name_H-M   'P 1'
#
loop_
_entity.id
_entity.type
_entity.pdbx_description
1 polymer ?
#
loop_
_entity_poly.entity_id
_entity_poly.type
_entity_poly.pdbx_seq_one_letter_code
_entity_poly.pdbx_strand_id
1 'polypeptide(L)'
;MTTIQNIRVQYFCPPLDEVLEDAKHGAHTHFELVTVTITDADGVSGTGYTYTGGKGGRSIEAMINHDLVPFLMGQDTQDIDALYDGMQWHVHYVARGGIASFAISAVDIALWDLRGKRLNTSLLKMA
;
A
#
# COMPACT_ATOMS: atom_id res chain seq x y z
N MET A 1 18.21 3.35 -13.07
CA MET A 1 18.14 2.15 -12.23
C MET A 1 16.76 2.10 -11.58
N THR A 2 16.06 0.98 -11.69
CA THR A 2 14.68 0.78 -11.19
C THR A 2 14.64 0.35 -9.72
N THR A 3 15.70 0.59 -8.97
CA THR A 3 15.82 0.15 -7.58
C THR A 3 15.09 1.11 -6.64
N ILE A 4 14.33 0.58 -5.68
CA ILE A 4 13.63 1.36 -4.65
C ILE A 4 14.64 2.11 -3.76
N GLN A 5 14.52 3.43 -3.69
CA GLN A 5 15.40 4.31 -2.89
C GLN A 5 14.69 4.99 -1.72
N ASN A 6 13.37 5.14 -1.79
CA ASN A 6 12.60 5.76 -0.73
C ASN A 6 11.17 5.22 -0.72
N ILE A 7 10.63 5.02 0.48
CA ILE A 7 9.24 4.66 0.69
C ILE A 7 8.69 5.60 1.77
N ARG A 8 7.68 6.40 1.41
CA ARG A 8 6.99 7.29 2.33
C ARG A 8 5.59 6.74 2.62
N VAL A 9 5.32 6.46 3.90
CA VAL A 9 4.01 6.03 4.38
C VAL A 9 3.34 7.19 5.09
N GLN A 10 2.04 7.42 4.84
CA GLN A 10 1.26 8.44 5.54
C GLN A 10 -0.10 7.87 5.94
N TYR A 11 -0.54 8.24 7.14
CA TYR A 11 -1.86 7.91 7.68
C TYR A 11 -2.74 9.17 7.76
N PHE A 12 -3.99 9.03 7.33
CA PHE A 12 -5.02 10.05 7.43
C PHE A 12 -6.28 9.47 8.08
N CYS A 13 -7.03 10.33 8.76
CA CYS A 13 -8.33 10.01 9.35
C CYS A 13 -9.35 11.09 8.97
N PRO A 14 -9.84 11.10 7.71
CA PRO A 14 -10.81 12.11 7.27
C PRO A 14 -12.20 11.86 7.89
N PRO A 15 -12.89 12.92 8.35
CA PRO A 15 -14.27 12.79 8.81
C PRO A 15 -15.22 12.49 7.64
N LEU A 16 -16.34 11.83 7.94
CA LEU A 16 -17.47 11.72 7.02
C LEU A 16 -18.43 12.90 7.21
N ASP A 17 -19.09 13.32 6.14
CA ASP A 17 -20.08 14.41 6.18
C ASP A 17 -21.31 14.05 7.04
N GLU A 18 -21.61 12.75 7.15
CA GLU A 18 -22.67 12.21 7.99
C GLU A 18 -22.29 10.84 8.58
N VAL A 19 -23.04 10.37 9.58
CA VAL A 19 -22.83 9.05 10.18
C VAL A 19 -23.39 7.99 9.25
N LEU A 20 -22.55 7.06 8.81
CA LEU A 20 -22.94 5.89 8.02
C LEU A 20 -23.03 4.66 8.91
N GLU A 21 -24.08 3.85 8.79
CA GLU A 21 -24.28 2.68 9.65
C GLU A 21 -24.74 1.46 8.86
N ASP A 22 -24.21 0.29 9.24
CA ASP A 22 -24.72 -1.00 8.80
C ASP A 22 -24.87 -1.99 9.96
N ALA A 23 -25.50 -3.13 9.67
CA ALA A 23 -25.90 -4.11 10.68
C ALA A 23 -24.76 -4.82 11.44
N LYS A 24 -23.51 -4.77 10.95
CA LYS A 24 -22.38 -5.53 11.51
C LYS A 24 -21.16 -4.68 11.86
N HIS A 25 -20.93 -3.60 11.15
CA HIS A 25 -19.81 -2.68 11.39
C HIS A 25 -20.21 -1.51 12.30
N GLY A 26 -21.51 -1.28 12.49
CA GLY A 26 -22.07 -0.22 13.32
C GLY A 26 -21.88 1.16 12.70
N ALA A 27 -21.85 2.19 13.53
CA ALA A 27 -21.72 3.57 13.09
C ALA A 27 -20.26 3.93 12.71
N HIS A 28 -20.12 4.61 11.58
CA HIS A 28 -18.90 5.18 11.05
C HIS A 28 -19.00 6.70 11.00
N THR A 29 -18.04 7.39 11.61
CA THR A 29 -17.95 8.86 11.62
C THR A 29 -16.75 9.38 10.81
N HIS A 30 -15.85 8.49 10.43
CA HIS A 30 -14.63 8.74 9.70
C HIS A 30 -14.22 7.44 8.99
N PHE A 31 -13.28 7.57 8.06
CA PHE A 31 -12.53 6.44 7.52
C PHE A 31 -11.05 6.69 7.73
N GLU A 32 -10.24 5.65 7.60
CA GLU A 32 -8.78 5.80 7.61
C GLU A 32 -8.26 5.59 6.20
N LEU A 33 -7.27 6.38 5.81
CA LEU A 33 -6.57 6.24 4.54
C LEU A 33 -5.08 6.10 4.83
N VAL A 34 -4.46 5.04 4.30
CA VAL A 34 -3.01 4.84 4.36
C VAL A 34 -2.48 4.93 2.94
N THR A 35 -1.56 5.86 2.70
CA THR A 35 -0.91 6.05 1.39
C THR A 35 0.54 5.63 1.45
N VAL A 36 1.02 4.97 0.40
CA VAL A 36 2.42 4.57 0.23
C VAL A 36 2.94 5.19 -1.05
N THR A 37 3.97 6.03 -0.95
CA THR A 37 4.68 6.58 -2.11
C THR A 37 6.06 5.92 -2.20
N ILE A 38 6.31 5.22 -3.31
CA ILE A 38 7.60 4.58 -3.62
C ILE A 38 8.32 5.42 -4.66
N THR A 39 9.59 5.74 -4.40
CA THR A 39 10.47 6.44 -5.34
C THR A 39 11.68 5.56 -5.65
N ASP A 40 11.95 5.36 -6.93
CA ASP A 40 13.12 4.60 -7.39
C ASP A 40 14.34 5.50 -7.67
N ALA A 41 15.47 4.88 -8.05
CA ALA A 41 16.73 5.58 -8.28
C ALA A 41 16.76 6.49 -9.51
N ASP A 42 15.79 6.39 -10.43
CA ASP A 42 15.63 7.36 -11.52
C ASP A 42 14.70 8.52 -11.12
N GLY A 43 14.23 8.53 -9.87
CA GLY A 43 13.34 9.55 -9.33
C GLY A 43 11.87 9.38 -9.71
N VAL A 44 11.50 8.30 -10.41
CA VAL A 44 10.10 8.03 -10.74
C VAL A 44 9.38 7.59 -9.47
N SER A 45 8.19 8.15 -9.24
CA SER A 45 7.40 7.88 -8.04
C SER A 45 6.00 7.38 -8.37
N GLY A 46 5.62 6.27 -7.75
CA GLY A 46 4.26 5.75 -7.72
C GLY A 46 3.63 5.89 -6.34
N THR A 47 2.32 6.10 -6.28
CA THR A 47 1.57 6.15 -5.02
C THR A 47 0.40 5.19 -5.05
N GLY A 48 0.39 4.28 -4.09
CA GLY A 48 -0.72 3.39 -3.81
C GLY A 48 -1.36 3.75 -2.48
N TYR A 49 -2.51 3.13 -2.21
CA TYR A 49 -3.24 3.39 -0.99
C TYR A 49 -4.10 2.19 -0.60
N THR A 50 -4.52 2.20 0.65
CA THR A 50 -5.59 1.36 1.15
C THR A 50 -6.43 2.16 2.16
N TYR A 51 -7.61 1.66 2.51
CA TYR A 51 -8.51 2.35 3.42
C TYR A 51 -9.17 1.40 4.41
N THR A 52 -9.69 1.94 5.51
CA THR A 52 -10.52 1.19 6.47
C THR A 52 -11.74 2.03 6.86
N GLY A 53 -12.78 1.39 7.40
CA GLY A 53 -13.93 2.09 8.00
C GLY A 53 -13.65 2.71 9.39
N GLY A 54 -12.43 3.16 9.67
CA GLY A 54 -12.09 3.80 10.96
C GLY A 54 -11.32 2.93 11.95
N LYS A 55 -10.91 1.72 11.55
CA LYS A 55 -10.22 0.77 12.43
C LYS A 55 -9.12 0.03 11.67
N GLY A 56 -7.89 0.05 12.21
CA GLY A 56 -6.76 -0.74 11.71
C GLY A 56 -5.73 0.04 10.89
N GLY A 57 -5.99 1.28 10.50
CA GLY A 57 -5.10 2.11 9.69
C GLY A 57 -3.72 2.32 10.33
N ARG A 58 -3.65 2.54 11.65
CA ARG A 58 -2.37 2.58 12.39
C ARG A 58 -1.63 1.24 12.42
N SER A 59 -2.36 0.12 12.45
CA SER A 59 -1.76 -1.21 12.39
C SER A 59 -1.20 -1.50 11.00
N ILE A 60 -1.89 -1.04 9.94
CA ILE A 60 -1.43 -1.13 8.56
C ILE A 60 -0.18 -0.27 8.37
N GLU A 61 -0.23 1.00 8.80
CA GLU A 61 0.93 1.91 8.77
C GLU A 61 2.15 1.31 9.48
N ALA A 62 1.97 0.73 10.66
CA ALA A 62 3.03 0.08 11.42
C ALA A 62 3.64 -1.09 10.66
N MET A 63 2.82 -1.98 10.09
CA MET A 63 3.32 -3.13 9.32
C MET A 63 4.09 -2.69 8.08
N ILE A 64 3.62 -1.66 7.36
CA ILE A 64 4.35 -1.15 6.20
C ILE A 64 5.70 -0.59 6.67
N ASN A 65 5.72 0.29 7.66
CA ASN A 65 6.95 0.94 8.12
C ASN A 65 7.97 -0.01 8.74
N HIS A 66 7.53 -1.01 9.51
CA HIS A 66 8.42 -1.85 10.30
C HIS A 66 8.75 -3.20 9.64
N ASP A 67 7.85 -3.74 8.83
CA ASP A 67 8.03 -5.07 8.23
C ASP A 67 8.30 -4.96 6.72
N LEU A 68 7.48 -4.22 5.97
CA LEU A 68 7.61 -4.19 4.50
C LEU A 68 8.67 -3.22 3.99
N VAL A 69 8.82 -2.04 4.59
CA VAL A 69 9.83 -1.05 4.16
C VAL A 69 11.25 -1.65 4.22
N PRO A 70 11.71 -2.25 5.35
CA PRO A 70 13.04 -2.84 5.39
C PRO A 70 13.25 -3.96 4.37
N PHE A 71 12.21 -4.74 4.06
CA PHE A 71 12.25 -5.79 3.04
C PHE A 71 12.40 -5.22 1.62
N LEU A 72 11.66 -4.16 1.29
CA LEU A 72 11.55 -3.61 -0.07
C LEU A 72 12.70 -2.69 -0.48
N MET A 73 13.34 -2.02 0.48
CA MET A 73 14.44 -1.09 0.19
C MET A 73 15.56 -1.80 -0.58
N GLY A 74 16.00 -1.20 -1.70
CA GLY A 74 17.04 -1.79 -2.54
C GLY A 74 16.58 -2.88 -3.50
N GLN A 75 15.29 -3.25 -3.52
CA GLN A 75 14.74 -4.17 -4.52
C GLN A 75 14.41 -3.46 -5.85
N ASP A 76 14.35 -4.22 -6.94
CA ASP A 76 14.01 -3.72 -8.28
C ASP A 76 12.49 -3.66 -8.48
N THR A 77 11.96 -2.53 -8.97
CA THR A 77 10.53 -2.32 -9.20
C THR A 77 9.98 -3.01 -10.45
N GLN A 78 10.80 -3.68 -11.26
CA GLN A 78 10.35 -4.27 -12.54
C GLN A 78 9.51 -5.53 -12.38
N ASP A 79 9.84 -6.39 -11.41
CA ASP A 79 9.17 -7.66 -11.18
C ASP A 79 8.17 -7.55 -10.01
N ILE A 80 7.02 -6.94 -10.30
CA ILE A 80 5.98 -6.68 -9.31
C ILE A 80 5.41 -8.00 -8.75
N ASP A 81 5.29 -9.05 -9.57
CA ASP A 81 4.76 -10.34 -9.14
C ASP A 81 5.72 -11.00 -8.12
N ALA A 82 7.04 -10.97 -8.39
CA ALA A 82 8.02 -11.46 -7.44
C ALA A 82 8.05 -10.64 -6.14
N LEU A 83 7.87 -9.32 -6.20
CA LEU A 83 7.75 -8.47 -5.00
C LEU A 83 6.49 -8.79 -4.20
N TYR A 84 5.37 -9.00 -4.88
CA TYR A 84 4.10 -9.35 -4.26
C TYR A 84 4.22 -10.69 -3.52
N ASP A 85 4.69 -11.74 -4.21
CA ASP A 85 4.90 -13.05 -3.60
C ASP A 85 5.95 -12.98 -2.47
N GLY A 86 7.03 -12.22 -2.68
CA GLY A 86 8.06 -11.97 -1.69
C GLY A 86 7.50 -11.38 -0.40
N MET A 87 6.65 -10.36 -0.49
CA MET A 87 5.99 -9.76 0.68
C MET A 87 5.07 -10.77 1.38
N GLN A 88 4.28 -11.55 0.63
CA GLN A 88 3.38 -12.57 1.19
C GLN A 88 4.16 -13.60 2.03
N TRP A 89 5.31 -14.07 1.53
CA TRP A 89 6.17 -15.00 2.25
C TRP A 89 6.91 -14.34 3.42
N HIS A 90 7.35 -13.09 3.24
CA HIS A 90 8.09 -12.35 4.26
C HIS A 90 7.30 -12.23 5.57
N VAL A 91 6.00 -11.94 5.49
CA VAL A 91 5.14 -11.78 6.68
C VAL A 91 4.28 -13.01 6.99
N HIS A 92 4.49 -14.15 6.32
CA HIS A 92 3.57 -15.29 6.33
C HIS A 92 3.18 -15.79 7.73
N TYR A 93 4.14 -15.82 8.67
CA TYR A 93 3.92 -16.31 10.03
C TYR A 93 2.86 -15.51 10.80
N VAL A 94 2.76 -14.20 10.53
CA VAL A 94 1.84 -13.27 11.19
C VAL A 94 0.70 -12.83 10.27
N ALA A 95 0.58 -13.43 9.09
CA ALA A 95 -0.33 -13.01 8.02
C ALA A 95 -1.21 -14.19 7.56
N ARG A 96 -1.46 -14.29 6.23
CA ARG A 96 -2.53 -15.06 5.56
C ARG A 96 -3.90 -14.34 5.52
N GLY A 97 -3.87 -13.01 5.43
CA GLY A 97 -5.06 -12.17 5.40
C GLY A 97 -4.93 -10.97 6.33
N GLY A 98 -6.05 -10.32 6.63
CA GLY A 98 -6.13 -9.26 7.63
C GLY A 98 -5.23 -8.07 7.28
N ILE A 99 -4.60 -7.47 8.30
CA ILE A 99 -3.75 -6.26 8.18
C ILE A 99 -2.69 -6.40 7.09
N ALA A 100 -2.09 -7.60 6.94
CA ALA A 100 -1.06 -7.84 5.94
C ALA A 100 -1.57 -7.67 4.51
N SER A 101 -2.79 -8.11 4.21
CA SER A 101 -3.35 -7.91 2.87
C SER A 101 -3.55 -6.42 2.56
N PHE A 102 -4.00 -5.62 3.52
CA PHE A 102 -4.14 -4.17 3.34
C PHE A 102 -2.77 -3.50 3.11
N ALA A 103 -1.76 -3.88 3.91
CA ALA A 103 -0.40 -3.35 3.79
C ALA A 103 0.22 -3.69 2.42
N ILE A 104 0.14 -4.95 2.00
CA ILE A 104 0.63 -5.42 0.70
C ILE A 104 -0.10 -4.72 -0.46
N SER A 105 -1.43 -4.57 -0.39
CA SER A 105 -2.18 -3.87 -1.43
C SER A 105 -1.73 -2.42 -1.62
N ALA A 106 -1.46 -1.68 -0.54
CA ALA A 106 -1.02 -0.29 -0.66
C ALA A 106 0.35 -0.18 -1.34
N VAL A 107 1.27 -1.12 -1.07
CA VAL A 107 2.57 -1.21 -1.72
C VAL A 107 2.43 -1.63 -3.19
N ASP A 108 1.67 -2.68 -3.47
CA ASP A 108 1.47 -3.22 -4.82
C ASP A 108 0.89 -2.18 -5.77
N ILE A 109 -0.15 -1.46 -5.35
CA ILE A 109 -0.73 -0.36 -6.14
C ILE A 109 0.31 0.74 -6.42
N ALA A 110 1.20 1.03 -5.47
CA ALA A 110 2.27 2.01 -5.66
C ALA A 110 3.28 1.57 -6.73
N LEU A 111 3.62 0.27 -6.77
CA LEU A 111 4.49 -0.31 -7.79
C LEU A 111 3.82 -0.28 -9.17
N TRP A 112 2.53 -0.58 -9.25
CA TRP A 112 1.77 -0.50 -10.49
C TRP A 112 1.61 0.93 -11.02
N ASP A 113 1.37 1.91 -10.15
CA ASP A 113 1.35 3.33 -10.53
C ASP A 113 2.73 3.78 -11.05
N LEU A 114 3.80 3.39 -10.38
CA LEU A 114 5.18 3.65 -10.83
C LEU A 114 5.43 3.04 -12.23
N ARG A 115 5.03 1.77 -12.44
CA ARG A 115 5.15 1.09 -13.74
C ARG A 115 4.34 1.79 -14.83
N GLY A 116 3.10 2.17 -14.56
CA GLY A 116 2.24 2.90 -15.50
C GLY A 116 2.86 4.22 -15.95
N LYS A 117 3.42 4.98 -14.99
CA LYS A 117 4.15 6.23 -15.28
C LYS A 117 5.41 5.99 -16.10
N ARG A 118 6.20 4.96 -15.78
CA ARG A 118 7.40 4.59 -16.56
C ARG A 118 7.05 4.20 -18.00
N LEU A 119 5.98 3.46 -18.19
CA LEU A 119 5.52 3.01 -19.51
C LEU A 119 4.67 4.04 -20.25
N ASN A 120 4.38 5.19 -19.62
CA ASN A 120 3.47 6.22 -20.13
C ASN A 120 2.13 5.64 -20.61
N THR A 121 1.53 4.78 -19.79
CA THR A 121 0.29 4.07 -20.12
C THR A 121 -0.69 4.11 -18.95
N SER A 122 -1.98 3.99 -19.26
CA SER A 122 -3.05 3.91 -18.27
C SER A 122 -3.12 2.51 -17.65
N LEU A 123 -3.51 2.42 -16.38
CA LEU A 123 -3.78 1.14 -15.71
C LEU A 123 -4.77 0.26 -16.50
N LEU A 124 -5.81 0.86 -17.10
CA LEU A 124 -6.77 0.15 -17.95
C LEU A 124 -6.14 -0.66 -19.10
N LYS A 125 -4.99 -0.23 -19.61
CA LYS A 125 -4.27 -0.94 -20.69
C LYS A 125 -3.32 -2.02 -20.16
N MET A 126 -2.97 -1.96 -18.87
CA MET A 126 -2.07 -2.91 -18.22
C MET A 126 -2.82 -4.05 -17.52
N ALA A 127 -4.10 -3.81 -17.18
CA ALA A 127 -4.99 -4.76 -16.50
C ALA A 127 -5.66 -5.75 -17.45
#